data_AF-A0A4Y2W3G5-F1
#
_entry.id   AF-A0A4Y2W3G5-F1
#
_cell.length_a   1.000
_cell.length_b   1.000
_cell.length_c   1.000
_cell.angle_alpha   90.00
_cell.angle_beta   90.00
_cell.angle_gamma   90.00
#
_symmetry.space_group_name_H-M   'P 1'
#
loop_
_entity.id
_entity.type
_entity.pdbx_description
1 polymer ?
#
loop_
_entity_poly.entity_id
_entity_poly.type
_entity_poly.pdbx_seq_one_letter_code
_entity_poly.pdbx_strand_id
1 'polypeptide(L)'
;KIDEDSDIPNEDKYHYLIQSTLKGSRAREVVESFPPTAENYIQAIECLKARFGREDVLVEVYVRELLILVLSNVLNNEHKLPLIKLYDRIETQLRSLQMLGVTSDKYASMLYPLVESCLPINLLRIWERHLSSITFKSDEKFNKLETLMIFLGKEIEGEEKINLAKSGFGFEHKTKKNQPMKSSSNRNKNITTGMELYSSV
;
A
#
# COMPACT_ATOMS: atom_id res chain seq x y z
N LYS A 1 18.71 8.50 -1.63
CA LYS A 1 20.09 7.95 -1.62
C LYS A 1 21.17 9.01 -1.86
N ILE A 2 20.82 10.28 -2.15
CA ILE A 2 21.76 11.41 -2.28
C ILE A 2 22.43 11.77 -0.94
N ASP A 3 21.70 11.68 0.18
CA ASP A 3 22.25 11.95 1.53
C ASP A 3 23.41 11.02 1.89
N GLU A 4 23.28 9.73 1.55
CA GLU A 4 24.24 8.65 1.84
C GLU A 4 25.40 8.56 0.83
N ASP A 5 25.34 9.32 -0.27
CA ASP A 5 26.33 9.25 -1.34
C ASP A 5 27.58 10.09 -0.97
N SER A 6 28.73 9.45 -0.79
CA SER A 6 29.98 10.12 -0.45
C SER A 6 30.61 10.89 -1.63
N ASP A 7 30.19 10.60 -2.86
CA ASP A 7 30.77 11.20 -4.07
C ASP A 7 30.17 12.59 -4.36
N ILE A 8 29.05 12.92 -3.73
CA ILE A 8 28.37 14.21 -3.89
C ILE A 8 28.83 15.17 -2.79
N PRO A 9 29.37 16.36 -3.13
CA PRO A 9 29.70 17.39 -2.15
C PRO A 9 28.48 17.83 -1.34
N ASN A 10 28.67 18.12 -0.04
CA ASN A 10 27.57 18.56 0.83
C ASN A 10 26.87 19.85 0.33
N GLU A 11 27.58 20.70 -0.41
CA GLU A 11 27.01 21.90 -1.04
C GLU A 11 25.96 21.53 -2.11
N ASP A 12 26.30 20.59 -2.98
CA ASP A 12 25.38 20.06 -3.98
C ASP A 12 24.20 19.33 -3.31
N LYS A 13 24.47 18.54 -2.26
CA LYS A 13 23.40 17.90 -1.46
C LYS A 13 22.45 18.93 -0.84
N TYR A 14 22.96 20.08 -0.41
CA TYR A 14 22.14 21.17 0.10
C TYR A 14 21.22 21.74 -0.98
N HIS A 15 21.74 21.99 -2.18
CA HIS A 15 20.93 22.45 -3.29
C HIS A 15 19.87 21.43 -3.69
N TYR A 16 20.18 20.13 -3.66
CA TYR A 16 19.20 19.07 -3.85
C TYR A 16 18.15 19.06 -2.73
N LEU A 17 18.53 19.23 -1.47
CA LEU A 17 17.60 19.30 -0.33
C LEU A 17 16.60 20.44 -0.49
N ILE A 18 17.10 21.62 -0.88
CA ILE A 18 16.28 22.77 -1.26
C ILE A 18 15.29 22.32 -2.36
N GLN A 19 15.77 21.84 -3.50
CA GLN A 19 14.90 21.44 -4.63
C GLN A 19 13.88 20.36 -4.26
N SER A 20 14.22 19.47 -3.33
CA SER A 20 13.37 18.36 -2.89
C SER A 20 12.26 18.80 -1.92
N THR A 21 12.33 20.01 -1.37
CA THR A 21 11.29 20.54 -0.47
C THR A 21 10.30 21.41 -1.22
N LEU A 22 9.01 21.24 -0.91
CA LEU A 22 7.93 22.04 -1.48
C LEU A 22 8.05 23.50 -1.04
N LYS A 23 8.07 24.44 -1.99
CA LYS A 23 8.12 25.88 -1.71
C LYS A 23 6.94 26.29 -0.80
N GLY A 24 7.23 27.05 0.25
CA GLY A 24 6.24 27.48 1.25
C GLY A 24 5.81 26.40 2.27
N SER A 25 6.45 25.22 2.26
CA SER A 25 6.24 24.23 3.31
C SER A 25 7.04 24.55 4.57
N ARG A 26 6.59 24.06 5.73
CA ARG A 26 7.35 24.17 6.99
C ARG A 26 8.73 23.52 6.92
N ALA A 27 8.90 22.46 6.13
CA ALA A 27 10.19 21.83 5.91
C ALA A 27 11.12 22.76 5.11
N ARG A 28 10.58 23.44 4.09
CA ARG A 28 11.30 24.44 3.30
C ARG A 28 11.77 25.62 4.15
N GLU A 29 10.93 26.12 5.05
CA GLU A 29 11.30 27.20 5.99
C GLU A 29 12.48 26.81 6.88
N VAL A 30 12.56 25.55 7.32
CA VAL A 30 13.69 25.04 8.10
C VAL A 30 14.96 25.00 7.25
N VAL A 31 14.88 24.52 6.02
CA VAL A 31 16.04 24.50 5.12
C VAL A 31 16.50 25.93 4.81
N GLU A 32 15.59 26.85 4.47
CA GLU A 32 15.94 28.24 4.15
C GLU A 32 16.41 29.08 5.34
N SER A 33 16.23 28.59 6.58
CA SER A 33 16.73 29.26 7.78
C SER A 33 18.26 29.20 7.93
N PHE A 34 18.93 28.31 7.20
CA PHE A 34 20.38 28.20 7.17
C PHE A 34 20.93 28.69 5.83
N PRO A 35 22.11 29.34 5.80
CA PRO A 35 22.82 29.59 4.56
C PRO A 35 23.14 28.26 3.82
N PRO A 36 22.97 28.19 2.49
CA PRO A 36 23.20 26.97 1.70
C PRO A 36 24.70 26.72 1.52
N THR A 37 25.37 26.26 2.58
CA THR A 37 26.79 25.91 2.59
C THR A 37 26.98 24.44 2.96
N ALA A 38 28.12 23.87 2.57
CA ALA A 38 28.49 22.48 2.86
C ALA A 38 28.45 22.13 4.36
N GLU A 39 28.83 23.07 5.22
CA GLU A 39 28.88 22.92 6.68
C GLU A 39 27.47 22.88 7.29
N ASN A 40 26.55 23.69 6.75
CA ASN A 40 25.20 23.81 7.26
C ASN A 40 24.27 22.70 6.77
N TYR A 41 24.67 21.90 5.78
CA TYR A 41 23.90 20.75 5.30
C TYR A 41 23.54 19.80 6.44
N ILE A 42 24.53 19.42 7.23
CA ILE A 42 24.36 18.47 8.32
C ILE A 42 23.40 19.04 9.38
N GLN A 43 23.58 20.32 9.74
CA GLN A 43 22.71 21.00 10.71
C GLN A 43 21.26 21.12 10.22
N ALA A 44 21.05 21.42 8.94
CA ALA A 44 19.72 21.47 8.34
C ALA A 44 19.03 20.11 8.37
N ILE A 45 19.76 19.03 8.03
CA ILE A 45 19.24 17.66 8.10
C ILE A 45 18.91 17.25 9.53
N GLU A 46 19.78 17.54 10.49
CA GLU A 46 19.52 17.26 11.92
C GLU A 46 18.29 18.02 12.43
N CYS A 47 18.15 19.30 12.06
CA CYS A 47 16.97 20.09 12.43
C CYS A 47 15.68 19.53 11.81
N LEU A 48 15.73 19.10 10.55
CA LEU A 48 14.61 18.44 9.88
C LEU A 48 14.23 17.12 10.56
N LYS A 49 15.23 16.27 10.88
CA LYS A 49 15.02 15.00 11.60
C LYS A 49 14.44 15.24 12.99
N ALA A 50 14.97 16.20 13.75
CA ALA A 50 14.48 16.54 15.07
C ALA A 50 13.03 17.06 15.05
N ARG A 51 12.65 17.80 14.02
CA ARG A 51 11.32 18.42 13.92
C ARG A 51 10.26 17.51 13.32
N PHE A 52 10.61 16.77 12.26
CA PHE A 52 9.67 15.98 11.46
C PHE A 52 9.93 14.46 11.50
N GLY A 53 11.13 14.02 11.85
CA GLY A 53 11.54 12.62 11.93
C GLY A 53 11.40 12.02 13.34
N ARG A 54 10.53 12.57 14.19
CA ARG A 54 10.28 12.06 15.54
C ARG A 54 9.56 10.72 15.46
N GLU A 55 10.32 9.64 15.65
CA GLU A 55 9.86 8.27 15.47
C GLU A 55 8.66 7.94 16.38
N ASP A 56 8.68 8.40 17.63
CA ASP A 56 7.59 8.24 18.60
C ASP A 56 6.27 8.83 18.08
N VAL A 57 6.31 10.05 17.54
CA VAL A 57 5.15 10.72 16.95
C VAL A 57 4.70 10.02 15.66
N LEU A 58 5.64 9.60 14.81
CA LEU A 58 5.32 8.91 13.56
C LEU A 58 4.66 7.56 13.80
N VAL A 59 5.12 6.79 14.78
CA VAL A 59 4.46 5.54 15.20
C VAL A 59 3.02 5.81 15.61
N GLU A 60 2.79 6.85 16.43
CA GLU A 60 1.44 7.20 16.87
C GLU A 60 0.52 7.58 15.69
N VAL A 61 1.03 8.35 14.73
CA VAL A 61 0.27 8.73 13.53
C VAL A 61 -0.12 7.51 12.71
N TYR A 62 0.82 6.61 12.42
CA TYR A 62 0.55 5.41 11.63
C TYR A 62 -0.43 4.45 12.33
N VAL A 63 -0.32 4.30 13.66
CA VAL A 63 -1.29 3.52 14.45
C VAL A 63 -2.68 4.17 14.40
N ARG A 64 -2.78 5.49 14.54
CA ARG A 64 -4.07 6.20 14.45
C ARG A 64 -4.67 6.09 13.05
N GLU A 65 -3.88 6.20 11.99
CA GLU A 65 -4.36 6.00 10.62
C GLU A 65 -4.89 4.58 10.40
N LEU A 66 -4.19 3.57 10.93
CA LEU A 66 -4.66 2.19 10.90
C LEU A 66 -5.98 2.03 11.66
N LEU A 67 -6.12 2.63 12.85
CA LEU A 67 -7.37 2.60 13.62
C LEU A 67 -8.52 3.28 12.88
N ILE A 68 -8.28 4.43 12.25
CA ILE A 68 -9.29 5.12 11.43
C ILE A 68 -9.72 4.23 10.26
N LEU A 69 -8.78 3.54 9.62
CA LEU A 69 -9.07 2.59 8.54
C LEU A 69 -9.97 1.45 9.03
N VAL A 70 -9.65 0.85 10.19
CA VAL A 70 -10.44 -0.22 10.82
C VAL A 70 -11.85 0.27 11.11
N LEU A 71 -11.98 1.38 11.83
CA LEU A 71 -13.26 1.93 12.24
C LEU A 71 -14.12 2.32 11.03
N SER A 72 -13.51 2.89 9.99
CA SER A 72 -14.21 3.25 8.77
C SER A 72 -14.78 2.01 8.07
N ASN A 73 -14.02 0.91 8.01
CA ASN A 73 -14.48 -0.30 7.32
C ASN A 73 -15.50 -1.11 8.11
N VAL A 74 -15.46 -1.04 9.45
CA VAL A 74 -16.40 -1.73 10.35
C VAL A 74 -17.72 -0.96 10.50
N LEU A 75 -17.64 0.36 10.72
CA LEU A 75 -18.81 1.18 11.04
C LEU A 75 -19.56 1.65 9.79
N ASN A 76 -18.86 1.94 8.69
CA ASN A 76 -19.48 2.47 7.48
C ASN A 76 -19.74 1.36 6.46
N ASN A 77 -20.87 0.65 6.60
CA ASN A 77 -21.29 -0.41 5.67
C ASN A 77 -21.50 0.08 4.22
N GLU A 78 -21.81 1.36 4.02
CA GLU A 78 -22.04 1.94 2.68
C GLU A 78 -20.75 2.32 1.94
N HIS A 79 -19.64 2.49 2.66
CA HIS A 79 -18.35 2.91 2.12
C HIS A 79 -17.22 1.91 2.40
N LYS A 80 -17.54 0.61 2.36
CA LYS A 80 -16.51 -0.43 2.47
C LYS A 80 -15.51 -0.29 1.32
N LEU A 81 -14.23 -0.24 1.68
CA LEU A 81 -13.16 -0.19 0.70
C LEU A 81 -13.13 -1.54 -0.05
N PRO A 82 -12.92 -1.54 -1.38
CA PRO A 82 -12.59 -2.75 -2.10
C PRO A 82 -11.42 -3.47 -1.43
N LEU A 83 -11.45 -4.79 -1.37
CA LEU A 83 -10.48 -5.61 -0.63
C LEU A 83 -9.04 -5.26 -1.00
N ILE A 84 -8.76 -5.07 -2.29
CA ILE A 84 -7.44 -4.66 -2.79
C ILE A 84 -6.96 -3.34 -2.19
N LYS A 85 -7.82 -2.30 -2.14
CA LYS A 85 -7.45 -0.99 -1.57
C LYS A 85 -7.27 -1.06 -0.06
N LEU A 86 -8.03 -1.93 0.62
CA LEU A 86 -7.89 -2.16 2.04
C LEU A 86 -6.54 -2.81 2.34
N TYR A 87 -6.21 -3.88 1.61
CA TYR A 87 -4.95 -4.58 1.71
C TYR A 87 -3.76 -3.65 1.47
N ASP A 88 -3.75 -2.89 0.37
CA ASP A 88 -2.67 -1.95 0.05
C ASP A 88 -2.43 -0.93 1.16
N ARG A 89 -3.51 -0.40 1.75
CA ARG A 89 -3.42 0.57 2.85
C ARG A 89 -2.89 -0.07 4.12
N ILE A 90 -3.37 -1.25 4.49
CA ILE A 90 -2.87 -1.98 5.66
C ILE A 90 -1.40 -2.32 5.47
N GLU A 91 -1.01 -2.83 4.30
CA GLU A 91 0.37 -3.17 3.99
C GLU A 91 1.28 -1.95 4.04
N THR A 92 0.83 -0.81 3.50
CA THR A 92 1.58 0.46 3.56
C THR A 92 1.85 0.88 5.01
N GLN A 93 0.83 0.83 5.87
CA GLN A 93 0.98 1.21 7.28
C GLN A 93 1.90 0.24 8.04
N LEU A 94 1.74 -1.07 7.83
CA LEU A 94 2.61 -2.09 8.42
C LEU A 94 4.07 -1.91 8.00
N ARG A 95 4.30 -1.62 6.71
CA ARG A 95 5.63 -1.37 6.16
C ARG A 95 6.26 -0.10 6.75
N SER A 96 5.50 0.99 6.87
CA SER A 96 5.97 2.23 7.50
C SER A 96 6.34 2.02 8.97
N LEU A 97 5.55 1.25 9.72
CA LEU A 97 5.86 0.89 11.11
C LEU A 97 7.12 0.02 11.20
N GLN A 98 7.31 -0.92 10.28
CA GLN A 98 8.52 -1.74 10.22
C GLN A 98 9.78 -0.91 9.90
N MET A 99 9.67 0.08 9.01
CA MET A 99 10.78 1.00 8.68
C MET A 99 11.22 1.85 9.88
N LEU A 100 10.31 2.17 10.79
CA LEU A 100 10.63 2.87 12.05
C LEU A 100 11.23 1.96 13.13
N GLY A 101 11.64 0.74 12.79
CA GLY A 101 12.26 -0.19 13.73
C GLY A 101 11.29 -0.85 14.71
N VAL A 102 9.98 -0.66 14.52
CA VAL A 102 8.98 -1.44 15.25
C VAL A 102 9.01 -2.85 14.67
N THR A 103 9.46 -3.84 15.44
CA THR A 103 9.62 -5.23 14.97
C THR A 103 8.32 -6.02 15.08
N SER A 104 8.05 -6.87 14.09
CA SER A 104 6.81 -7.66 13.97
C SER A 104 6.49 -8.46 15.24
N ASP A 105 7.50 -9.00 15.92
CA ASP A 105 7.30 -9.73 17.17
C ASP A 105 6.67 -8.90 18.31
N LYS A 106 6.90 -7.58 18.36
CA LYS A 106 6.39 -6.71 19.44
C LYS A 106 4.97 -6.21 19.18
N TYR A 107 4.61 -6.00 17.90
CA TYR A 107 3.32 -5.43 17.54
C TYR A 107 2.34 -6.43 16.93
N ALA A 108 2.78 -7.59 16.44
CA ALA A 108 1.90 -8.57 15.79
C ALA A 108 0.71 -8.94 16.69
N SER A 109 0.95 -9.11 18.00
CA SER A 109 -0.11 -9.41 18.97
C SER A 109 -1.14 -8.27 19.13
N MET A 110 -0.74 -7.02 18.92
CA MET A 110 -1.62 -5.84 19.02
C MET A 110 -2.29 -5.51 17.68
N LEU A 111 -1.55 -5.60 16.57
CA LEU A 111 -2.04 -5.24 15.23
C LEU A 111 -2.87 -6.36 14.60
N TYR A 112 -2.62 -7.63 14.93
CA TYR A 112 -3.41 -8.75 14.40
C TYR A 112 -4.91 -8.57 14.64
N PRO A 113 -5.40 -8.33 15.89
CA PRO A 113 -6.82 -8.10 16.13
C PRO A 113 -7.39 -6.91 15.36
N LEU A 114 -6.57 -5.86 15.11
CA LEU A 114 -6.99 -4.69 14.35
C LEU A 114 -7.19 -5.03 12.87
N VAL A 115 -6.20 -5.70 12.26
CA VAL A 115 -6.28 -6.12 10.85
C VAL A 115 -7.40 -7.13 10.66
N GLU A 116 -7.54 -8.09 11.57
CA GLU A 116 -8.64 -9.06 11.59
C GLU A 116 -10.01 -8.35 11.64
N SER A 117 -10.16 -7.35 12.52
CA SER A 117 -11.39 -6.58 12.64
C SER A 117 -11.73 -5.77 11.38
N CYS A 118 -10.76 -5.44 10.52
CA CYS A 118 -11.01 -4.75 9.26
C CYS A 118 -11.73 -5.64 8.24
N LEU A 119 -11.65 -6.97 8.36
CA LEU A 119 -12.03 -7.86 7.27
C LEU A 119 -13.55 -8.10 7.22
N PRO A 120 -14.14 -8.25 6.02
CA PRO A 120 -15.53 -8.67 5.89
C PRO A 120 -15.75 -10.06 6.51
N ILE A 121 -16.91 -10.27 7.12
CA ILE A 121 -17.26 -11.54 7.79
C ILE A 121 -17.09 -12.79 6.90
N ASN A 122 -17.36 -12.67 5.60
CA ASN A 122 -17.18 -13.77 4.65
C ASN A 122 -15.71 -14.17 4.53
N LEU A 123 -14.82 -13.19 4.53
CA LEU A 123 -13.38 -13.39 4.44
C LEU A 123 -12.80 -13.93 5.74
N LEU A 124 -13.29 -13.44 6.89
CA LEU A 124 -12.96 -14.00 8.20
C LEU A 124 -13.31 -15.49 8.30
N ARG A 125 -14.46 -15.90 7.78
CA ARG A 125 -14.84 -17.32 7.78
C ARG A 125 -13.91 -18.19 6.92
N ILE A 126 -13.39 -17.66 5.82
CA ILE A 126 -12.40 -18.38 4.99
C ILE A 126 -11.06 -18.43 5.73
N TRP A 127 -10.64 -17.31 6.32
CA TRP A 127 -9.43 -17.21 7.12
C TRP A 127 -9.42 -18.20 8.29
N GLU A 128 -10.48 -18.30 9.09
CA GLU A 128 -10.58 -19.24 10.22
C GLU A 128 -10.41 -20.71 9.79
N ARG A 129 -10.97 -21.08 8.63
CA ARG A 129 -10.79 -22.42 8.06
C ARG A 129 -9.35 -22.67 7.62
N HIS A 130 -8.74 -21.66 7.00
CA HIS A 130 -7.34 -21.72 6.56
C HIS A 130 -6.37 -21.78 7.76
N LEU A 131 -6.62 -20.98 8.79
CA LEU A 131 -5.86 -20.95 10.04
C LEU A 131 -5.90 -22.31 10.73
N SER A 132 -7.10 -22.89 10.88
CA SER A 132 -7.29 -24.24 11.45
C SER A 132 -6.48 -25.31 10.70
N SER A 133 -6.31 -25.17 9.38
CA SER A 133 -5.48 -26.10 8.59
C SER A 133 -3.97 -25.89 8.77
N ILE A 134 -3.53 -24.69 9.16
CA ILE A 134 -2.11 -24.35 9.33
C ILE A 134 -1.65 -24.67 10.75
N THR A 135 -2.46 -24.35 11.76
CA THR A 135 -2.14 -24.61 13.18
C THR A 135 -1.92 -26.09 13.47
N PHE A 136 -2.48 -26.99 12.66
CA PHE A 136 -2.23 -28.43 12.75
C PHE A 136 -0.87 -28.88 12.19
N LYS A 137 -0.11 -28.00 11.52
CA LYS A 137 1.09 -28.37 10.73
C LYS A 137 2.41 -27.78 11.24
N SER A 138 2.44 -26.87 12.20
CA SER A 138 3.66 -26.11 12.56
C SER A 138 3.91 -26.04 14.07
N ASP A 139 5.11 -26.46 14.50
CA ASP A 139 5.65 -26.35 15.88
C ASP A 139 6.48 -25.07 16.12
N GLU A 140 6.65 -24.21 15.09
CA GLU A 140 7.51 -23.02 15.15
C GLU A 140 6.75 -21.69 15.24
N LYS A 141 7.49 -20.66 15.65
CA LYS A 141 7.10 -19.27 15.96
C LYS A 141 6.15 -18.68 14.90
N PHE A 142 4.86 -18.95 15.07
CA PHE A 142 3.82 -18.60 14.11
C PHE A 142 3.47 -17.11 14.16
N ASN A 143 3.86 -16.35 13.14
CA ASN A 143 3.41 -14.97 12.99
C ASN A 143 2.02 -14.92 12.34
N LYS A 144 0.99 -14.80 13.19
CA LYS A 144 -0.41 -14.72 12.77
C LYS A 144 -0.68 -13.59 11.78
N LEU A 145 -0.07 -12.42 12.02
CA LEU A 145 -0.27 -11.23 11.21
C LEU A 145 0.34 -11.39 9.81
N GLU A 146 1.55 -11.91 9.72
CA GLU A 146 2.22 -12.17 8.44
C GLU A 146 1.46 -13.21 7.62
N THR A 147 1.01 -14.29 8.26
CA THR A 147 0.20 -15.33 7.60
C THR A 147 -1.13 -14.77 7.09
N LEU A 148 -1.75 -13.86 7.84
CA LEU A 148 -2.98 -13.18 7.42
C LEU A 148 -2.74 -12.31 6.18
N MET A 149 -1.65 -11.53 6.15
CA MET A 149 -1.32 -10.70 4.99
C MET A 149 -1.06 -11.56 3.74
N ILE A 150 -0.33 -12.67 3.87
CA ILE A 150 -0.12 -13.63 2.76
C ILE A 150 -1.44 -14.21 2.26
N PHE A 151 -2.36 -14.56 3.18
CA PHE A 151 -3.68 -15.06 2.82
C PHE A 151 -4.50 -14.02 2.05
N LEU A 152 -4.51 -12.76 2.50
CA LEU A 152 -5.22 -11.67 1.82
C LEU A 152 -4.69 -11.44 0.41
N GLY A 153 -3.37 -11.47 0.22
CA GLY A 153 -2.76 -11.37 -1.11
C GLY A 153 -3.23 -12.48 -2.05
N LYS A 154 -3.26 -13.74 -1.56
CA LYS A 154 -3.78 -14.88 -2.35
C LYS A 154 -5.26 -14.77 -2.69
N GLU A 155 -6.08 -14.26 -1.77
CA GLU A 155 -7.50 -14.05 -2.04
C GLU A 155 -7.69 -13.00 -3.15
N ILE A 156 -6.93 -11.90 -3.11
CA ILE A 156 -6.98 -10.85 -4.14
C ILE A 156 -6.57 -11.41 -5.51
N GLU A 157 -5.44 -12.14 -5.59
CA GLU A 157 -5.03 -12.80 -6.83
C GLU A 157 -6.10 -13.80 -7.33
N GLY A 158 -6.77 -14.48 -6.41
CA GLY A 158 -7.88 -15.39 -6.69
C GLY A 158 -9.06 -14.65 -7.31
N GLU A 159 -9.48 -13.52 -6.72
CA GLU A 159 -10.53 -12.67 -7.27
C GLU A 159 -10.17 -12.14 -8.66
N GLU A 160 -8.93 -11.71 -8.89
CA GLU A 160 -8.46 -11.26 -10.20
C GLU A 160 -8.54 -12.38 -11.26
N LYS A 161 -8.09 -13.59 -10.92
CA LYS A 161 -8.19 -14.77 -11.81
C LYS A 161 -9.64 -15.12 -12.12
N ILE A 162 -10.53 -15.05 -11.12
CA ILE A 162 -11.96 -15.30 -11.30
C ILE A 162 -12.58 -14.22 -12.21
N ASN A 163 -12.22 -12.95 -12.00
CA ASN A 163 -12.70 -11.85 -12.83
C ASN A 163 -12.20 -11.97 -14.26
N LEU A 164 -10.94 -12.37 -14.47
CA LEU A 164 -10.39 -12.66 -15.79
C LEU A 164 -11.10 -13.83 -16.47
N ALA A 165 -11.40 -14.90 -15.73
CA ALA A 165 -12.16 -16.04 -16.27
C ALA A 165 -13.60 -15.64 -16.66
N LYS A 166 -14.22 -14.71 -15.91
CA LYS A 166 -15.56 -14.18 -16.20
C LYS A 166 -15.57 -13.20 -17.38
N SER A 167 -14.56 -12.33 -17.48
CA SER A 167 -14.46 -11.30 -18.51
C SER A 167 -13.84 -11.79 -19.82
N GLY A 168 -13.01 -12.83 -19.77
CA GLY A 168 -12.33 -13.42 -20.93
C GLY A 168 -13.26 -14.00 -22.00
N PHE A 169 -14.52 -14.27 -21.63
CA PHE A 169 -15.57 -14.70 -22.57
C PHE A 169 -16.57 -13.60 -22.94
N GLY A 170 -16.40 -12.36 -22.47
CA GLY A 170 -17.27 -11.24 -22.83
C GLY A 170 -18.68 -11.27 -22.21
N PHE A 171 -18.92 -12.09 -21.18
CA PHE A 171 -20.20 -12.12 -20.45
C PHE A 171 -20.25 -11.04 -19.36
N GLU A 172 -20.04 -9.78 -19.71
CA GLU A 172 -20.57 -8.70 -18.87
C GLU A 172 -22.08 -8.66 -19.07
N HIS A 173 -22.80 -9.28 -18.13
CA HIS A 173 -24.21 -8.95 -17.92
C HIS A 173 -24.28 -7.47 -17.51
N LYS A 174 -24.46 -6.60 -18.51
CA LYS A 174 -24.94 -5.24 -18.31
C LYS A 174 -26.17 -5.34 -17.40
N THR A 175 -26.05 -4.87 -16.17
CA THR A 175 -27.20 -4.55 -15.34
C THR A 175 -27.97 -3.46 -16.08
N LYS A 176 -29.04 -3.88 -16.78
CA LYS A 176 -29.95 -3.00 -17.51
C LYS A 176 -30.54 -1.97 -16.54
N LYS A 177 -30.04 -0.74 -16.59
CA LYS A 177 -30.88 0.45 -16.39
C LYS A 177 -31.18 1.03 -17.78
N ASN A 178 -32.46 0.92 -18.15
CA ASN A 178 -33.22 1.56 -19.23
C ASN A 178 -32.47 2.45 -20.24
N GLN A 179 -32.51 2.08 -21.53
CA GLN A 179 -33.00 2.91 -22.65
C GLN A 179 -32.90 2.17 -24.02
N PRO A 180 -33.68 2.55 -25.05
CA PRO A 180 -34.02 1.69 -26.17
C PRO A 180 -32.94 1.61 -27.26
N MET A 181 -32.99 0.50 -28.02
CA MET A 181 -32.12 0.16 -29.14
C MET A 181 -32.07 1.26 -30.22
N LYS A 182 -30.86 1.56 -30.70
CA LYS A 182 -30.62 1.92 -32.10
C LYS A 182 -29.44 1.13 -32.63
N SER A 183 -29.72 0.34 -33.67
CA SER A 183 -28.75 -0.35 -34.51
C SER A 183 -27.92 0.65 -35.30
N SER A 184 -26.60 0.46 -35.35
CA SER A 184 -25.86 0.75 -36.58
C SER A 184 -24.60 -0.10 -36.65
N SER A 185 -24.55 -0.91 -37.70
CA SER A 185 -23.39 -1.64 -38.18
C SER A 185 -22.31 -0.68 -38.69
N ASN A 186 -21.04 -0.85 -38.30
CA ASN A 186 -19.93 -1.00 -39.27
C ASN A 186 -18.51 -1.12 -38.68
N ARG A 187 -17.82 -2.12 -39.24
CA ARG A 187 -16.42 -2.15 -39.74
C ARG A 187 -15.23 -2.02 -38.77
N ASN A 188 -14.59 -3.18 -38.62
CA ASN A 188 -13.15 -3.44 -38.82
C ASN A 188 -12.16 -2.42 -38.26
N LYS A 189 -11.49 -2.79 -37.16
CA LYS A 189 -10.06 -2.51 -37.00
C LYS A 189 -9.36 -3.79 -36.55
N ASN A 190 -8.37 -4.18 -37.34
CA ASN A 190 -7.50 -5.33 -37.18
C ASN A 190 -6.98 -5.43 -35.75
N ILE A 191 -7.28 -6.54 -35.08
CA ILE A 191 -6.61 -6.94 -33.85
C ILE A 191 -5.48 -7.86 -34.29
N THR A 192 -4.26 -7.33 -34.34
CA THR A 192 -3.06 -8.15 -34.49
C THR A 192 -3.01 -9.11 -33.32
N THR A 193 -3.31 -10.38 -33.61
CA THR A 193 -3.32 -11.45 -32.63
C THR A 193 -1.87 -11.93 -32.48
N GLY A 194 -1.40 -12.19 -31.25
CA GLY A 194 -0.01 -12.56 -30.93
C GLY A 194 0.56 -13.81 -31.63
N MET A 195 -0.21 -14.43 -32.53
CA MET A 195 0.20 -15.54 -33.39
C MET A 195 1.07 -15.08 -34.58
N GLU A 196 0.95 -13.82 -35.03
CA GLU A 196 1.81 -13.26 -36.10
C GLU A 196 3.24 -12.90 -35.63
N LEU A 197 3.49 -12.82 -34.32
CA LEU A 197 4.83 -12.56 -33.77
C LEU A 197 5.73 -13.81 -33.77
N TYR A 198 5.17 -15.01 -33.99
CA TYR A 198 5.94 -16.26 -34.03
C TYR A 198 6.33 -16.73 -35.44
N SER A 199 5.91 -16.01 -36.49
CA SER A 199 6.22 -16.36 -37.88
C SER A 199 7.19 -15.38 -38.57
N SER A 200 8.02 -14.67 -37.82
CA SER A 200 9.16 -13.93 -38.39
C SER A 200 10.47 -14.43 -37.77
N VAL A 201 10.89 -15.61 -38.25
CA VAL A 201 12.29 -16.06 -38.29
C VAL A 201 12.62 -16.30 -39.76
#